data_AF-A0A0P9RK58-F1
#
_entry.id   AF-A0A0P9RK58-F1
#
_cell.length_a   1.000
_cell.length_b   1.000
_cell.length_c   1.000
_cell.angle_alpha   90.00
_cell.angle_beta   90.00
_cell.angle_gamma   90.00
#
_symmetry.space_group_name_H-M   'P 1'
#
loop_
_entity.id
_entity.type
_entity.pdbx_description
1 polymer ?
#
loop_
_entity_poly.entity_id
_entity_poly.type
_entity_poly.pdbx_seq_one_letter_code
_entity_poly.pdbx_strand_id
1 'polypeptide(L)'
;MDDRFDYFLNIQKIADYVGYENDFWPLSSEYALSCIDLTEAAKAVDANVMKRLVSLGDFIESEWTKSKRADGQFPFNFNNTGAISQAMLEVAKCFAPGADRQAIELRAKALAEGYTPQILKELLAIHEECTVVAGLVSTWYGKQKNRMPTAFACRTEQRKQEFVEKTYQYTDQVQAYLKGLHTDLSLSEPPVFSSTNLFFMAGEGNRHPKHIAYFLPGDEGVSHSDFRKTCYFSNVHLVLVERFATPLAKRHLNLSEQSATSALATDAIPVLGVFGHELGHFIFRPEKNFQSLNKKNRWVSVALQEVVADVFGILILAEVWAEHVGATRSEVIQYYLSECLRYVDRGWGYFPDSDGMFLQLNYLVQLGALTLEGDNNDCLTGQPDVVIAGLRSLARALADSVLNGDEALALALYKTYGPENRNPLQSLLNGLVKNSPKALAYHQG
;
A
#
# COMPACT_ATOMS: atom_id res chain seq x y z
N MET A 1 -18.19 -13.43 -17.73
CA MET A 1 -17.83 -12.07 -17.29
C MET A 1 -17.16 -12.26 -15.95
N ASP A 2 -15.88 -11.93 -15.81
CA ASP A 2 -15.18 -12.09 -14.53
C ASP A 2 -15.78 -11.09 -13.53
N ASP A 3 -16.52 -11.61 -12.54
CA ASP A 3 -17.07 -10.79 -11.46
C ASP A 3 -15.97 -10.53 -10.44
N ARG A 4 -15.56 -9.26 -10.31
CA ARG A 4 -14.52 -8.85 -9.36
C ARG A 4 -14.90 -9.12 -7.90
N PHE A 5 -16.16 -9.42 -7.61
CA PHE A 5 -16.66 -9.79 -6.28
C PHE A 5 -16.96 -11.29 -6.11
N ASP A 6 -16.63 -12.14 -7.10
CA ASP A 6 -16.64 -13.59 -6.94
C ASP A 6 -15.36 -14.09 -6.25
N TYR A 7 -15.34 -13.94 -4.92
CA TYR A 7 -14.20 -14.29 -4.08
C TYR A 7 -13.67 -15.71 -4.30
N PHE A 8 -14.56 -16.72 -4.40
CA PHE A 8 -14.15 -18.12 -4.54
C PHE A 8 -13.52 -18.41 -5.90
N LEU A 9 -14.01 -17.76 -6.96
CA LEU A 9 -13.39 -17.86 -8.28
C LEU A 9 -12.04 -17.14 -8.31
N ASN A 10 -11.97 -15.94 -7.73
CA ASN A 10 -10.79 -15.08 -7.82
C ASN A 10 -9.62 -15.62 -6.99
N ILE A 11 -9.89 -16.16 -5.79
CA ILE A 11 -8.85 -16.76 -4.95
C ILE A 11 -8.18 -17.99 -5.61
N GLN A 12 -8.90 -18.70 -6.48
CA GLN A 12 -8.33 -19.81 -7.25
C GLN A 12 -7.33 -19.35 -8.32
N LYS A 13 -7.42 -18.09 -8.77
CA LYS A 13 -6.55 -17.48 -9.78
C LYS A 13 -5.35 -16.74 -9.19
N ILE A 14 -5.13 -16.80 -7.87
CA ILE A 14 -4.00 -16.12 -7.22
C ILE A 14 -2.68 -16.54 -7.86
N ALA A 15 -1.88 -15.54 -8.20
CA ALA A 15 -0.57 -15.69 -8.80
C ALA A 15 -0.55 -16.39 -10.17
N ASP A 16 -1.70 -16.53 -10.82
CA ASP A 16 -1.83 -17.07 -12.17
C ASP A 16 -1.65 -16.00 -13.26
N TYR A 17 -1.01 -14.86 -12.95
CA TYR A 17 -0.90 -13.76 -13.91
C TYR A 17 0.16 -13.98 -15.02
N VAL A 18 0.81 -15.14 -15.05
CA VAL A 18 1.95 -15.42 -15.93
C VAL A 18 1.58 -15.33 -17.40
N GLY A 19 0.45 -15.92 -17.78
CA GLY A 19 0.00 -16.01 -19.17
C GLY A 19 -0.82 -14.82 -19.66
N TYR A 20 -1.02 -13.78 -18.84
CA TYR A 20 -1.81 -12.62 -19.24
C TYR A 20 -0.93 -11.53 -19.84
N GLU A 21 -1.24 -11.18 -21.08
CA GLU A 21 -0.61 -10.10 -21.85
C GLU A 21 -1.28 -8.74 -21.64
N ASN A 22 -2.52 -8.71 -21.12
CA ASN A 22 -3.25 -7.47 -20.88
C ASN A 22 -2.64 -6.71 -19.69
N ASP A 23 -2.30 -5.43 -19.88
CA ASP A 23 -1.74 -4.55 -18.85
C ASP A 23 -2.65 -4.32 -17.63
N PHE A 24 -3.94 -4.67 -17.72
CA PHE A 24 -4.93 -4.52 -16.66
C PHE A 24 -5.00 -5.70 -15.69
N TRP A 25 -5.02 -5.38 -14.40
CA TRP A 25 -5.25 -6.31 -13.30
C TRP A 25 -6.09 -5.64 -12.19
N PRO A 26 -7.12 -6.30 -11.63
CA PRO A 26 -7.62 -7.63 -12.01
C PRO A 26 -8.17 -7.65 -13.44
N LEU A 27 -8.49 -8.83 -13.98
CA LEU A 27 -9.03 -8.88 -15.33
C LEU A 27 -10.46 -8.35 -15.32
N SER A 28 -10.75 -7.46 -16.26
CA SER A 28 -12.10 -6.99 -16.51
C SER A 28 -12.28 -6.75 -18.00
N SER A 29 -13.52 -6.86 -18.47
CA SER A 29 -13.87 -6.49 -19.84
C SER A 29 -13.73 -4.99 -20.09
N GLU A 30 -13.86 -4.18 -19.04
CA GLU A 30 -13.83 -2.71 -19.14
C GLU A 30 -13.19 -2.07 -17.92
N TYR A 31 -12.51 -0.93 -18.15
CA TYR A 31 -11.93 -0.10 -17.09
C TYR A 31 -12.28 1.37 -17.32
N ALA A 32 -12.70 2.06 -16.26
CA ALA A 32 -12.78 3.50 -16.22
C ALA A 32 -11.38 4.07 -15.93
N LEU A 33 -10.73 4.60 -16.97
CA LEU A 33 -9.37 5.12 -16.87
C LEU A 33 -9.34 6.56 -16.36
N SER A 34 -8.46 6.80 -15.40
CA SER A 34 -7.98 8.14 -15.03
C SER A 34 -6.49 8.21 -15.29
N CYS A 35 -5.98 9.43 -15.55
CA CYS A 35 -4.55 9.65 -15.74
C CYS A 35 -3.99 10.59 -14.67
N ILE A 36 -2.78 10.31 -14.20
CA ILE A 36 -1.93 11.27 -13.50
C ILE A 36 -0.78 11.66 -14.44
N ASP A 37 -0.53 12.96 -14.52
CA ASP A 37 0.60 13.50 -15.27
C ASP A 37 1.82 13.62 -14.35
N LEU A 38 2.90 12.90 -14.67
CA LEU A 38 4.16 12.95 -13.92
C LEU A 38 5.08 14.08 -14.41
N THR A 39 4.72 14.78 -15.49
CA THR A 39 5.55 15.80 -16.14
C THR A 39 5.89 16.96 -15.20
N GLU A 40 4.94 17.41 -14.35
CA GLU A 40 5.22 18.49 -13.40
C GLU A 40 6.30 18.09 -12.38
N ALA A 41 6.24 16.86 -11.86
CA ALA A 41 7.29 16.36 -10.96
C ALA A 41 8.63 16.17 -11.69
N ALA A 42 8.59 15.77 -12.97
CA ALA A 42 9.78 15.60 -13.80
C ALA A 42 10.46 16.92 -14.21
N LYS A 43 9.72 18.04 -14.32
CA LYS A 43 10.28 19.36 -14.64
C LYS A 43 11.29 19.86 -13.61
N ALA A 44 11.15 19.40 -12.36
CA ALA A 44 12.08 19.74 -11.27
C ALA A 44 13.39 18.92 -11.32
N VAL A 45 13.56 18.04 -12.32
CA VAL A 45 14.69 17.13 -12.50
C VAL A 45 15.51 17.56 -13.72
N ASP A 46 16.83 17.42 -13.65
CA ASP A 46 17.74 17.73 -14.76
C ASP A 46 17.39 16.90 -16.01
N ALA A 47 17.39 17.55 -17.18
CA ALA A 47 17.00 16.92 -18.44
C ALA A 47 17.92 15.75 -18.83
N ASN A 48 19.21 15.80 -18.45
CA ASN A 48 20.12 14.66 -18.69
C ASN A 48 19.78 13.48 -17.79
N VAL A 49 19.40 13.73 -16.52
CA VAL A 49 18.89 12.66 -15.63
C VAL A 49 17.67 12.00 -16.25
N MET A 50 16.69 12.78 -16.71
CA MET A 50 15.49 12.24 -17.36
C MET A 50 15.84 11.42 -18.62
N LYS A 51 16.76 11.90 -19.46
CA LYS A 51 17.24 11.15 -20.64
C LYS A 51 17.87 9.80 -20.25
N ARG A 52 18.65 9.76 -19.15
CA ARG A 52 19.25 8.51 -18.65
C ARG A 52 18.21 7.58 -18.04
N LEU A 53 17.21 8.11 -17.35
CA LEU A 53 16.10 7.32 -16.82
C LEU A 53 15.26 6.68 -17.93
N VAL A 54 14.97 7.40 -19.02
CA VAL A 54 14.28 6.82 -20.20
C VAL A 54 15.09 5.65 -20.77
N SER A 55 16.41 5.82 -20.93
CA SER A 55 17.28 4.74 -21.40
C SER A 55 17.31 3.53 -20.45
N LEU A 56 17.30 3.76 -19.13
CA LEU A 56 17.13 2.70 -18.12
C LEU A 56 15.77 2.01 -18.27
N GLY A 57 14.71 2.79 -18.51
CA GLY A 57 13.36 2.31 -18.78
C GLY A 57 13.30 1.37 -19.97
N ASP A 58 13.98 1.67 -21.07
CA ASP A 58 14.04 0.80 -22.25
C ASP A 58 14.62 -0.59 -21.93
N PHE A 59 15.66 -0.65 -21.08
CA PHE A 59 16.21 -1.93 -20.61
C PHE A 59 15.19 -2.70 -19.76
N ILE A 60 14.48 -2.00 -18.86
CA ILE A 60 13.47 -2.60 -17.99
C ILE A 60 12.26 -3.11 -18.78
N GLU A 61 11.75 -2.34 -19.73
CA GLU A 61 10.63 -2.73 -20.60
C GLU A 61 11.01 -3.92 -21.50
N SER A 62 12.27 -3.99 -21.95
CA SER A 62 12.78 -5.16 -22.67
C SER A 62 12.77 -6.41 -21.80
N GLU A 63 13.26 -6.32 -20.56
CA GLU A 63 13.26 -7.46 -19.63
C GLU A 63 11.84 -7.85 -19.20
N TRP A 64 10.97 -6.88 -18.96
CA TRP A 64 9.55 -7.13 -18.67
C TRP A 64 8.88 -7.89 -19.82
N THR A 65 9.05 -7.42 -21.06
CA THR A 65 8.49 -8.08 -22.25
C THR A 65 8.98 -9.52 -22.38
N LYS A 66 10.27 -9.77 -22.15
CA LYS A 66 10.84 -11.13 -22.16
C LYS A 66 10.26 -11.99 -21.04
N SER A 67 10.09 -11.43 -19.83
CA SER A 67 9.54 -12.16 -18.69
C SER A 67 8.11 -12.65 -18.95
N LYS A 68 7.33 -11.91 -19.76
CA LYS A 68 5.98 -12.29 -20.18
C LYS A 68 5.94 -13.32 -21.31
N ARG A 69 6.94 -13.32 -22.21
CA ARG A 69 7.03 -14.28 -23.32
C ARG A 69 7.67 -15.61 -22.97
N ALA A 70 8.29 -15.74 -21.79
CA ALA A 70 9.10 -16.91 -21.43
C ALA A 70 8.28 -18.20 -21.10
N ASP A 71 7.05 -18.36 -21.63
CA ASP A 71 6.22 -19.58 -21.61
C ASP A 71 6.29 -20.39 -20.29
N GLY A 72 6.22 -19.71 -19.14
CA GLY A 72 6.16 -20.37 -17.84
C GLY A 72 7.47 -20.99 -17.33
N GLN A 73 8.64 -20.69 -17.90
CA GLN A 73 9.91 -21.07 -17.28
C GLN A 73 10.20 -20.20 -16.05
N PHE A 74 9.91 -20.77 -14.87
CA PHE A 74 10.20 -20.19 -13.56
C PHE A 74 11.35 -20.92 -12.86
N PRO A 75 12.20 -20.19 -12.10
CA PRO A 75 12.16 -18.76 -11.79
C PRO A 75 12.76 -17.85 -12.88
N PHE A 76 12.12 -16.70 -13.17
CA PHE A 76 12.69 -15.66 -14.03
C PHE A 76 13.75 -14.89 -13.23
N ASN A 77 15.00 -14.97 -13.67
CA ASN A 77 16.05 -14.04 -13.30
C ASN A 77 16.20 -13.02 -14.43
N PHE A 78 16.65 -11.81 -14.11
CA PHE A 78 17.08 -10.87 -15.15
C PHE A 78 18.10 -11.54 -16.07
N ASN A 79 17.87 -11.44 -17.37
CA ASN A 79 18.84 -11.93 -18.35
C ASN A 79 20.03 -10.95 -18.50
N ASN A 80 19.88 -9.71 -18.03
CA ASN A 80 20.84 -8.63 -18.26
C ASN A 80 21.03 -7.69 -17.05
N THR A 81 21.30 -8.25 -15.86
CA THR A 81 21.60 -7.46 -14.65
C THR A 81 22.74 -6.47 -14.87
N GLY A 82 23.77 -6.86 -15.63
CA GLY A 82 24.92 -6.01 -15.94
C GLY A 82 24.56 -4.73 -16.71
N ALA A 83 23.70 -4.81 -17.73
CA ALA A 83 23.30 -3.61 -18.47
C ALA A 83 22.41 -2.67 -17.63
N ILE A 84 21.52 -3.23 -16.81
CA ILE A 84 20.68 -2.42 -15.89
C ILE A 84 21.55 -1.73 -14.85
N SER A 85 22.49 -2.46 -14.25
CA SER A 85 23.49 -1.90 -13.32
C SER A 85 24.29 -0.77 -13.97
N GLN A 86 24.81 -0.98 -15.19
CA GLN A 86 25.53 0.06 -15.92
C GLN A 86 24.65 1.27 -16.24
N ALA A 87 23.40 1.06 -16.64
CA ALA A 87 22.46 2.14 -16.90
C ALA A 87 22.16 2.97 -15.63
N MET A 88 22.03 2.32 -14.46
CA MET A 88 21.94 3.02 -13.18
C MET A 88 23.20 3.82 -12.86
N LEU A 89 24.40 3.31 -13.14
CA LEU A 89 25.64 4.07 -12.99
C LEU A 89 25.70 5.28 -13.93
N GLU A 90 25.15 5.19 -15.15
CA GLU A 90 25.03 6.34 -16.05
C GLU A 90 24.03 7.39 -15.52
N VAL A 91 22.94 6.96 -14.86
CA VAL A 91 22.04 7.87 -14.12
C VAL A 91 22.80 8.54 -12.98
N ALA A 92 23.55 7.79 -12.17
CA ALA A 92 24.31 8.30 -11.03
C ALA A 92 25.33 9.38 -11.43
N LYS A 93 25.98 9.24 -12.58
CA LYS A 93 26.93 10.23 -13.12
C LYS A 93 26.30 11.60 -13.42
N CYS A 94 24.98 11.67 -13.59
CA CYS A 94 24.27 12.93 -13.78
C CYS A 94 24.01 13.68 -12.46
N PHE A 95 24.21 13.04 -11.30
CA PHE A 95 24.12 13.68 -10.00
C PHE A 95 25.49 14.18 -9.54
N ALA A 96 25.50 15.30 -8.79
CA ALA A 96 26.71 15.75 -8.11
C ALA A 96 27.20 14.69 -7.10
N PRO A 97 28.51 14.64 -6.80
CA PRO A 97 29.01 13.80 -5.70
C PRO A 97 28.26 14.11 -4.39
N GLY A 98 27.60 13.10 -3.81
CA GLY A 98 26.73 13.27 -2.64
C GLY A 98 25.83 12.06 -2.38
N ALA A 99 24.85 12.25 -1.50
CA ALA A 99 23.95 11.21 -1.00
C ALA A 99 23.20 10.47 -2.11
N ASP A 100 22.49 11.18 -2.99
CA ASP A 100 21.71 10.58 -4.09
C ASP A 100 22.60 9.72 -4.99
N ARG A 101 23.73 10.28 -5.44
CA ARG A 101 24.69 9.55 -6.30
C ARG A 101 25.20 8.28 -5.61
N GLN A 102 25.60 8.39 -4.34
CA GLN A 102 26.11 7.26 -3.57
C GLN A 102 25.05 6.15 -3.45
N ALA A 103 23.79 6.51 -3.19
CA ALA A 103 22.71 5.53 -3.05
C ALA A 103 22.40 4.82 -4.38
N ILE A 104 22.42 5.55 -5.51
CA ILE A 104 22.25 4.97 -6.84
C ILE A 104 23.41 4.01 -7.18
N GLU A 105 24.65 4.41 -6.89
CA GLU A 105 25.84 3.56 -7.10
C GLU A 105 25.78 2.28 -6.24
N LEU A 106 25.33 2.38 -4.99
CA LEU A 106 25.13 1.22 -4.10
C LEU A 106 24.03 0.27 -4.60
N ARG A 107 22.89 0.79 -5.07
CA ARG A 107 21.83 -0.06 -5.65
C ARG A 107 22.27 -0.69 -6.98
N ALA A 108 23.01 0.05 -7.82
CA ALA A 108 23.59 -0.48 -9.04
C ALA A 108 24.56 -1.64 -8.75
N LYS A 109 25.39 -1.51 -7.71
CA LYS A 109 26.25 -2.58 -7.22
C LYS A 109 25.44 -3.77 -6.70
N ALA A 110 24.41 -3.53 -5.89
CA ALA A 110 23.55 -4.57 -5.35
C ALA A 110 22.82 -5.37 -6.44
N LEU A 111 22.46 -4.75 -7.57
CA LEU A 111 21.89 -5.47 -8.71
C LEU A 111 22.87 -6.42 -9.39
N ALA A 112 24.16 -6.05 -9.44
CA ALA A 112 25.19 -6.87 -10.06
C ALA A 112 25.68 -7.99 -9.12
N GLU A 113 25.82 -7.69 -7.84
CA GLU A 113 26.51 -8.55 -6.86
C GLU A 113 25.58 -9.17 -5.80
N GLY A 114 24.34 -8.67 -5.70
CA GLY A 114 23.39 -9.00 -4.64
C GLY A 114 23.44 -8.03 -3.46
N TYR A 115 22.34 -7.96 -2.71
CA TYR A 115 22.25 -7.17 -1.48
C TYR A 115 23.02 -7.85 -0.35
N THR A 116 23.96 -7.13 0.27
CA THR A 116 24.67 -7.56 1.49
C THR A 116 24.22 -6.73 2.69
N PRO A 117 24.34 -7.24 3.94
CA PRO A 117 23.99 -6.46 5.12
C PRO A 117 24.72 -5.11 5.21
N GLN A 118 25.96 -5.03 4.69
CA GLN A 118 26.72 -3.79 4.65
C GLN A 118 26.12 -2.77 3.67
N ILE A 119 25.78 -3.20 2.44
CA ILE A 119 25.09 -2.33 1.47
C ILE A 119 23.76 -1.82 2.03
N LEU A 120 22.98 -2.70 2.68
CA LEU A 120 21.70 -2.34 3.25
C LEU A 120 21.81 -1.33 4.39
N LYS A 121 22.79 -1.53 5.28
CA LYS A 121 23.09 -0.59 6.36
C LYS A 121 23.51 0.77 5.80
N GLU A 122 24.36 0.79 4.77
CA GLU A 122 24.79 2.03 4.12
C GLU A 122 23.61 2.74 3.44
N LEU A 123 22.79 2.01 2.68
CA LEU A 123 21.61 2.58 2.01
C LEU A 123 20.62 3.19 3.01
N LEU A 124 20.38 2.56 4.16
CA LEU A 124 19.48 3.09 5.19
C LEU A 124 20.02 4.38 5.83
N ALA A 125 21.35 4.49 5.97
CA ALA A 125 21.98 5.66 6.56
C ALA A 125 22.04 6.88 5.62
N ILE A 126 21.73 6.70 4.33
CA ILE A 126 21.75 7.78 3.35
C ILE A 126 20.38 8.48 3.31
N HIS A 127 20.41 9.79 3.57
CA HIS A 127 19.27 10.67 3.33
C HIS A 127 19.26 11.12 1.86
N GLU A 128 18.50 10.40 1.05
CA GLU A 128 18.31 10.69 -0.37
C GLU A 128 17.24 11.77 -0.57
N GLU A 129 17.52 12.80 -1.36
CA GLU A 129 16.49 13.67 -1.93
C GLU A 129 15.84 13.00 -3.15
N CYS A 130 16.63 12.31 -3.96
CA CYS A 130 16.18 11.60 -5.15
C CYS A 130 16.50 10.12 -5.04
N THR A 131 15.47 9.29 -4.96
CA THR A 131 15.61 7.83 -4.92
C THR A 131 15.36 7.26 -6.31
N VAL A 132 16.31 6.46 -6.80
CA VAL A 132 16.18 5.68 -8.04
C VAL A 132 16.32 4.20 -7.69
N VAL A 133 15.31 3.42 -8.05
CA VAL A 133 15.28 1.97 -7.88
C VAL A 133 15.05 1.35 -9.25
N ALA A 134 15.81 0.31 -9.56
CA ALA A 134 15.56 -0.55 -10.70
C ALA A 134 15.87 -1.97 -10.29
N GLY A 135 15.08 -2.94 -10.74
CA GLY A 135 15.32 -4.31 -10.31
C GLY A 135 14.15 -5.25 -10.56
N LEU A 136 14.30 -6.47 -10.04
CA LEU A 136 13.15 -7.34 -9.81
C LEU A 136 12.54 -6.85 -8.50
N VAL A 137 11.43 -6.11 -8.63
CA VAL A 137 10.69 -5.52 -7.52
C VAL A 137 9.41 -6.33 -7.29
N SER A 138 8.99 -6.50 -6.03
CA SER A 138 7.77 -7.23 -5.68
C SER A 138 6.55 -6.71 -6.42
N THR A 139 5.74 -7.66 -6.86
CA THR A 139 4.39 -7.43 -7.37
C THR A 139 3.35 -7.64 -6.27
N TRP A 140 2.11 -7.22 -6.52
CA TRP A 140 0.98 -7.62 -5.68
C TRP A 140 0.94 -9.14 -5.50
N TYR A 141 0.86 -9.61 -4.25
CA TYR A 141 0.88 -11.03 -3.92
C TYR A 141 -0.16 -11.85 -4.68
N GLY A 142 -1.37 -11.31 -4.85
CA GLY A 142 -2.44 -11.97 -5.62
C GLY A 142 -2.23 -11.96 -7.14
N LYS A 143 -1.38 -11.07 -7.66
CA LYS A 143 -1.03 -10.98 -9.08
C LYS A 143 0.05 -12.00 -9.44
N GLN A 144 1.19 -11.98 -8.74
CA GLN A 144 2.29 -12.91 -9.02
C GLN A 144 3.12 -13.17 -7.75
N LYS A 145 3.63 -14.41 -7.61
CA LYS A 145 4.48 -14.81 -6.47
C LYS A 145 5.90 -14.26 -6.55
N ASN A 146 6.35 -13.95 -7.76
CA ASN A 146 7.71 -13.55 -8.06
C ASN A 146 7.77 -12.06 -8.37
N ARG A 147 8.93 -11.48 -8.10
CA ARG A 147 9.26 -10.09 -8.42
C ARG A 147 9.37 -9.90 -9.93
N MET A 148 9.07 -8.70 -10.42
CA MET A 148 9.05 -8.37 -11.85
C MET A 148 9.94 -7.18 -12.17
N PRO A 149 10.50 -7.10 -13.39
CA PRO A 149 11.27 -5.95 -13.84
C PRO A 149 10.49 -4.64 -13.65
N THR A 150 11.03 -3.76 -12.82
CA THR A 150 10.47 -2.43 -12.53
C THR A 150 11.61 -1.46 -12.33
N ALA A 151 11.43 -0.22 -12.78
CA ALA A 151 12.23 0.90 -12.32
C ALA A 151 11.34 2.08 -11.98
N PHE A 152 11.72 2.83 -10.96
CA PHE A 152 11.08 4.09 -10.62
C PHE A 152 12.10 5.10 -10.14
N ALA A 153 11.76 6.37 -10.30
CA ALA A 153 12.46 7.46 -9.64
C ALA A 153 11.45 8.42 -9.00
N CYS A 154 11.76 8.82 -7.77
CA CYS A 154 10.95 9.71 -6.98
C CYS A 154 11.82 10.71 -6.21
N ARG A 155 11.23 11.85 -5.87
CA ARG A 155 11.89 12.91 -5.11
C ARG A 155 11.14 13.17 -3.81
N THR A 156 11.85 13.37 -2.71
CA THR A 156 11.25 13.73 -1.42
C THR A 156 10.35 14.97 -1.54
N GLU A 157 9.15 14.87 -1.00
CA GLU A 157 8.19 15.97 -0.90
C GLU A 157 8.26 16.53 0.53
N GLN A 158 9.10 17.55 0.70
CA GLN A 158 9.54 18.04 2.01
C GLN A 158 8.36 18.42 2.91
N ARG A 159 7.35 19.12 2.38
CA ARG A 159 6.19 19.54 3.18
C ARG A 159 5.43 18.35 3.76
N LYS A 160 5.34 17.25 3.01
CA LYS A 160 4.66 16.03 3.49
C LYS A 160 5.56 15.22 4.43
N GLN A 161 6.87 15.22 4.18
CA GLN A 161 7.85 14.61 5.06
C GLN A 161 7.84 15.26 6.45
N GLU A 162 7.68 16.59 6.54
CA GLU A 162 7.56 17.32 7.80
C GLU A 162 6.42 16.83 8.69
N PHE A 163 5.29 16.35 8.12
CA PHE A 163 4.23 15.74 8.92
C PHE A 163 4.69 14.46 9.62
N VAL A 164 5.45 13.62 8.90
CA VAL A 164 5.99 12.36 9.43
C VAL A 164 7.05 12.65 10.49
N GLU A 165 7.96 13.58 10.21
CA GLU A 165 8.99 14.04 11.17
C GLU A 165 8.39 14.59 12.46
N LYS A 166 7.30 15.35 12.34
CA LYS A 166 6.57 15.87 13.50
C LYS A 166 5.94 14.75 14.31
N THR A 167 5.36 13.73 13.68
CA THR A 167 4.68 12.64 14.42
C THR A 167 5.63 11.70 15.15
N TYR A 168 6.89 11.55 14.69
CA TYR A 168 7.92 10.79 15.41
C TYR A 168 8.16 11.28 16.84
N GLN A 169 7.92 12.57 17.13
CA GLN A 169 8.06 13.15 18.46
C GLN A 169 7.03 12.60 19.47
N TYR A 170 5.98 11.92 18.99
CA TYR A 170 4.90 11.38 19.82
C TYR A 170 4.97 9.85 19.97
N THR A 171 6.12 9.23 19.67
CA THR A 171 6.32 7.77 19.79
C THR A 171 5.97 7.24 21.19
N ASP A 172 6.33 7.97 22.26
CA ASP A 172 5.98 7.59 23.63
C ASP A 172 4.46 7.60 23.88
N GLN A 173 3.74 8.55 23.28
CA GLN A 173 2.28 8.61 23.36
C GLN A 173 1.63 7.45 22.60
N VAL A 174 2.17 7.10 21.43
CA VAL A 174 1.75 5.91 20.68
C VAL A 174 1.94 4.66 21.53
N GLN A 175 3.11 4.49 22.15
CA GLN A 175 3.40 3.35 23.01
C GLN A 175 2.48 3.28 24.23
N ALA A 176 2.14 4.42 24.85
CA ALA A 176 1.17 4.49 25.94
C ALA A 176 -0.26 4.15 25.48
N TYR A 177 -0.67 4.68 24.33
CA TYR A 177 -1.97 4.42 23.72
C TYR A 177 -2.16 2.92 23.42
N LEU A 178 -1.17 2.27 22.81
CA LEU A 178 -1.21 0.83 22.53
C LEU A 178 -1.39 -0.01 23.79
N LYS A 179 -0.67 0.32 24.88
CA LYS A 179 -0.83 -0.35 26.19
C LYS A 179 -2.23 -0.12 26.78
N GLY A 180 -2.85 1.02 26.51
CA GLY A 180 -4.23 1.31 26.90
C GLY A 180 -5.27 0.50 26.12
N LEU A 181 -4.98 0.14 24.86
CA LEU A 181 -5.82 -0.76 24.07
C LEU A 181 -5.71 -2.21 24.54
N HIS A 182 -4.48 -2.69 24.73
CA HIS A 182 -4.19 -4.04 25.21
C HIS A 182 -2.80 -4.06 25.84
N THR A 183 -2.67 -4.60 27.06
CA THR A 183 -1.47 -4.42 27.92
C THR A 183 -0.17 -4.92 27.30
N ASP A 184 -0.25 -5.97 26.49
CA ASP A 184 0.92 -6.63 25.90
C ASP A 184 1.35 -6.05 24.53
N LEU A 185 0.65 -5.03 24.04
CA LEU A 185 1.01 -4.40 22.77
C LEU A 185 2.25 -3.53 22.94
N SER A 186 3.21 -3.75 22.05
CA SER A 186 4.43 -2.97 21.95
C SER A 186 4.68 -2.53 20.53
N LEU A 187 5.40 -1.41 20.38
CA LEU A 187 5.86 -0.91 19.10
C LEU A 187 7.36 -1.14 19.00
N SER A 188 7.80 -1.82 17.95
CA SER A 188 9.23 -1.89 17.61
C SER A 188 9.64 -0.68 16.77
N GLU A 189 10.95 -0.54 16.50
CA GLU A 189 11.45 0.54 15.65
C GLU A 189 10.78 0.52 14.26
N PRO A 190 10.10 1.61 13.85
CA PRO A 190 9.48 1.70 12.53
C PRO A 190 10.50 1.77 11.40
N PRO A 191 10.09 1.53 10.15
CA PRO A 191 10.97 1.71 9.01
C PRO A 191 11.24 3.22 8.81
N VAL A 192 12.34 3.52 8.13
CA VAL A 192 12.56 4.88 7.59
C VAL A 192 11.45 5.16 6.58
N PHE A 193 10.69 6.23 6.77
CA PHE A 193 9.61 6.60 5.86
C PHE A 193 9.98 7.83 5.05
N SER A 194 9.85 7.74 3.72
CA SER A 194 10.08 8.84 2.79
C SER A 194 8.80 9.13 2.01
N SER A 195 8.19 10.29 2.28
CA SER A 195 7.13 10.84 1.45
C SER A 195 7.73 11.50 0.22
N THR A 196 7.35 11.03 -0.96
CA THR A 196 7.96 11.41 -2.23
C THR A 196 6.92 11.74 -3.29
N ASN A 197 7.34 12.41 -4.35
CA ASN A 197 6.62 12.52 -5.62
C ASN A 197 7.29 11.62 -6.65
N LEU A 198 6.52 10.70 -7.22
CA LEU A 198 6.94 9.88 -8.35
C LEU A 198 7.05 10.76 -9.59
N PHE A 199 8.16 10.66 -10.33
CA PHE A 199 8.33 11.37 -11.60
C PHE A 199 8.76 10.47 -12.77
N PHE A 200 9.09 9.20 -12.49
CA PHE A 200 9.43 8.20 -13.52
C PHE A 200 9.04 6.79 -13.07
N MET A 201 8.48 5.99 -13.98
CA MET A 201 8.14 4.58 -13.77
C MET A 201 8.26 3.79 -15.08
N ALA A 202 8.85 2.59 -15.02
CA ALA A 202 8.98 1.65 -16.13
C ALA A 202 8.76 0.20 -15.67
N GLY A 203 8.43 -0.67 -16.62
CA GLY A 203 8.21 -2.10 -16.39
C GLY A 203 6.86 -2.40 -15.75
N GLU A 204 6.85 -3.37 -14.83
CA GLU A 204 5.62 -3.84 -14.18
C GLU A 204 4.94 -2.75 -13.35
N GLY A 205 5.70 -1.92 -12.63
CA GLY A 205 5.14 -0.80 -11.88
C GLY A 205 4.42 0.27 -12.74
N ASN A 206 4.70 0.32 -14.06
CA ASN A 206 3.97 1.17 -15.01
C ASN A 206 2.65 0.51 -15.50
N ARG A 207 2.38 -0.75 -15.15
CA ARG A 207 1.13 -1.48 -15.44
C ARG A 207 0.14 -1.34 -14.29
N HIS A 208 -0.98 -2.06 -14.35
CA HIS A 208 -2.04 -1.92 -13.36
C HIS A 208 -2.04 -3.07 -12.34
N PRO A 209 -2.57 -2.82 -11.13
CA PRO A 209 -2.91 -1.51 -10.57
C PRO A 209 -1.66 -0.72 -10.13
N LYS A 210 -1.81 0.58 -9.87
CA LYS A 210 -0.69 1.43 -9.44
C LYS A 210 -0.35 1.20 -7.96
N HIS A 211 0.94 1.05 -7.69
CA HIS A 211 1.49 1.08 -6.33
C HIS A 211 1.51 2.52 -5.81
N ILE A 212 1.19 2.69 -4.53
CA ILE A 212 1.34 3.96 -3.82
C ILE A 212 2.59 4.00 -2.95
N ALA A 213 3.23 2.86 -2.74
CA ALA A 213 4.48 2.75 -2.00
C ALA A 213 5.27 1.51 -2.42
N TYR A 214 6.56 1.51 -2.13
CA TYR A 214 7.43 0.33 -2.13
C TYR A 214 8.18 0.22 -0.80
N PHE A 215 8.36 -1.01 -0.32
CA PHE A 215 8.96 -1.37 0.96
C PHE A 215 10.35 -1.97 0.73
N LEU A 216 11.37 -1.13 0.77
CA LEU A 216 12.75 -1.50 0.46
C LEU A 216 13.50 -1.98 1.71
N PRO A 217 14.45 -2.92 1.60
CA PRO A 217 14.79 -3.74 0.43
C PRO A 217 13.88 -4.97 0.27
N GLY A 218 12.79 -5.08 1.05
CA GLY A 218 11.89 -6.25 1.03
C GLY A 218 11.36 -6.52 -0.38
N ASP A 219 10.90 -5.48 -1.06
CA ASP A 219 10.45 -5.55 -2.43
C ASP A 219 11.57 -5.84 -3.43
N GLU A 220 12.81 -5.53 -3.08
CA GLU A 220 14.02 -5.89 -3.82
C GLU A 220 14.52 -7.30 -3.50
N GLY A 221 13.70 -8.10 -2.78
CA GLY A 221 13.92 -9.53 -2.53
C GLY A 221 14.59 -9.86 -1.22
N VAL A 222 14.77 -8.91 -0.31
CA VAL A 222 15.40 -9.12 0.99
C VAL A 222 14.34 -9.16 2.09
N SER A 223 13.65 -10.30 2.22
CA SER A 223 12.46 -10.43 3.08
C SER A 223 12.70 -10.30 4.60
N HIS A 224 13.95 -10.39 5.07
CA HIS A 224 14.31 -10.38 6.50
C HIS A 224 15.40 -9.35 6.83
N SER A 225 15.28 -8.15 6.28
CA SER A 225 16.19 -7.04 6.60
C SER A 225 15.76 -6.33 7.89
N ASP A 226 16.72 -6.07 8.76
CA ASP A 226 16.58 -5.12 9.89
C ASP A 226 16.59 -3.67 9.39
N PHE A 227 17.11 -3.44 8.18
CA PHE A 227 17.17 -2.13 7.55
C PHE A 227 16.00 -2.00 6.57
N ARG A 228 14.99 -1.19 6.91
CA ARG A 228 13.76 -1.04 6.12
C ARG A 228 13.47 0.42 5.82
N LYS A 229 13.14 0.72 4.56
CA LYS A 229 12.74 2.03 4.08
C LYS A 229 11.48 1.94 3.23
N THR A 230 10.50 2.78 3.50
CA THR A 230 9.27 2.91 2.72
C THR A 230 9.36 4.15 1.83
N CYS A 231 9.24 3.96 0.53
CA CYS A 231 9.14 5.04 -0.45
C CYS A 231 7.67 5.22 -0.83
N TYR A 232 7.01 6.24 -0.28
CA TYR A 232 5.60 6.54 -0.50
C TYR A 232 5.42 7.60 -1.61
N PHE A 233 4.60 7.30 -2.61
CA PHE A 233 4.30 8.16 -3.77
C PHE A 233 3.07 9.02 -3.52
N SER A 234 3.30 10.13 -2.84
CA SER A 234 2.25 11.01 -2.34
C SER A 234 1.41 11.68 -3.44
N ASN A 235 1.99 11.94 -4.61
CA ASN A 235 1.27 12.47 -5.77
C ASN A 235 0.35 11.43 -6.41
N VAL A 236 0.81 10.18 -6.53
CA VAL A 236 0.00 9.06 -7.05
C VAL A 236 -1.16 8.78 -6.10
N HIS A 237 -0.88 8.70 -4.81
CA HIS A 237 -1.90 8.41 -3.81
C HIS A 237 -2.96 9.51 -3.73
N LEU A 238 -2.56 10.79 -3.74
CA LEU A 238 -3.51 11.91 -3.73
C LEU A 238 -4.50 11.82 -4.89
N VAL A 239 -4.04 11.50 -6.10
CA VAL A 239 -4.93 11.33 -7.26
C VAL A 239 -5.89 10.15 -7.09
N LEU A 240 -5.44 9.04 -6.49
CA LEU A 240 -6.33 7.91 -6.18
C LEU A 240 -7.39 8.31 -5.14
N VAL A 241 -7.02 9.07 -4.10
CA VAL A 241 -7.96 9.58 -3.11
C VAL A 241 -9.00 10.50 -3.76
N GLU A 242 -8.54 11.47 -4.55
CA GLU A 242 -9.40 12.48 -5.19
C GLU A 242 -10.34 11.87 -6.24
N ARG A 243 -9.82 10.97 -7.09
CA ARG A 243 -10.59 10.46 -8.23
C ARG A 243 -11.34 9.19 -7.91
N PHE A 244 -10.86 8.36 -6.98
CA PHE A 244 -11.43 7.05 -6.71
C PHE A 244 -12.14 7.00 -5.36
N ALA A 245 -11.43 7.25 -4.25
CA ALA A 245 -12.00 7.15 -2.90
C ALA A 245 -13.09 8.21 -2.64
N THR A 246 -12.80 9.48 -2.95
CA THR A 246 -13.71 10.59 -2.67
C THR A 246 -15.06 10.45 -3.40
N PRO A 247 -15.12 10.10 -4.70
CA PRO A 247 -16.39 9.88 -5.37
C PRO A 247 -17.15 8.65 -4.87
N LEU A 248 -16.46 7.62 -4.38
CA LEU A 248 -17.11 6.47 -3.75
C LEU A 248 -17.73 6.88 -2.41
N ALA A 249 -16.99 7.60 -1.57
CA ALA A 249 -17.50 8.11 -0.30
C ALA A 249 -18.70 9.05 -0.48
N LYS A 250 -18.66 9.99 -1.44
CA LYS A 250 -19.79 10.87 -1.74
C LYS A 250 -21.09 10.11 -2.08
N ARG A 251 -20.98 8.88 -2.59
CA ARG A 251 -22.11 8.06 -2.99
C ARG A 251 -22.55 7.07 -1.91
N HIS A 252 -21.60 6.51 -1.17
CA HIS A 252 -21.80 5.34 -0.32
C HIS A 252 -21.48 5.59 1.16
N LEU A 253 -21.19 6.82 1.55
CA LEU A 253 -20.85 7.17 2.93
C LEU A 253 -21.61 8.43 3.39
N ASN A 254 -22.30 8.32 4.51
CA ASN A 254 -22.98 9.42 5.17
C ASN A 254 -22.75 9.38 6.68
N LEU A 255 -21.68 10.05 7.12
CA LEU A 255 -21.41 10.24 8.54
C LEU A 255 -22.17 11.46 9.07
N SER A 256 -22.66 11.36 10.31
CA SER A 256 -23.44 12.38 11.02
C SER A 256 -22.75 13.74 11.22
N GLU A 257 -21.46 13.84 10.95
CA GLU A 257 -20.65 15.06 11.09
C GLU A 257 -19.70 15.20 9.89
N GLN A 258 -20.24 15.55 8.72
CA GLN A 258 -19.43 15.96 7.58
C GLN A 258 -19.02 17.43 7.76
N SER A 259 -17.82 17.64 8.30
CA SER A 259 -17.16 18.95 8.22
C SER A 259 -16.41 19.05 6.91
N ALA A 260 -16.30 20.27 6.36
CA ALA A 260 -15.40 20.49 5.23
C ALA A 260 -13.97 20.23 5.69
N THR A 261 -13.30 19.28 5.04
CA THR A 261 -11.91 18.94 5.39
C THR A 261 -11.02 20.16 5.18
N SER A 262 -10.23 20.52 6.18
CA SER A 262 -9.27 21.63 6.04
C SER A 262 -8.20 21.28 5.01
N ALA A 263 -7.65 22.28 4.30
CA ALA A 263 -6.56 22.04 3.34
C ALA A 263 -5.34 21.37 4.00
N LEU A 264 -5.07 21.69 5.27
CA LEU A 264 -3.99 21.06 6.04
C LEU A 264 -4.28 19.57 6.29
N ALA A 265 -5.52 19.24 6.68
CA ALA A 265 -5.95 17.86 6.87
C ALA A 265 -5.96 17.06 5.56
N THR A 266 -6.34 17.68 4.43
CA THR A 266 -6.28 17.06 3.10
C THR A 266 -4.85 16.63 2.71
N ASP A 267 -3.84 17.39 3.11
CA ASP A 267 -2.44 17.03 2.86
C ASP A 267 -1.89 16.01 3.88
N ALA A 268 -2.18 16.22 5.17
CA ALA A 268 -1.58 15.44 6.24
C ALA A 268 -2.16 14.04 6.37
N ILE A 269 -3.49 13.90 6.32
CA ILE A 269 -4.19 12.64 6.60
C ILE A 269 -3.75 11.52 5.65
N PRO A 270 -3.69 11.69 4.32
CA PRO A 270 -3.28 10.60 3.43
C PRO A 270 -1.84 10.12 3.67
N VAL A 271 -0.91 11.04 3.95
CA VAL A 271 0.49 10.70 4.24
C VAL A 271 0.57 9.93 5.56
N LEU A 272 -0.05 10.47 6.61
CA LEU A 272 -0.02 9.86 7.92
C LEU A 272 -0.87 8.60 8.02
N GLY A 273 -1.86 8.42 7.14
CA GLY A 273 -2.63 7.19 7.01
C GLY A 273 -1.74 6.05 6.55
N VAL A 274 -0.93 6.28 5.50
CA VAL A 274 0.05 5.29 5.02
C VAL A 274 1.17 5.09 6.05
N PHE A 275 1.69 6.16 6.65
CA PHE A 275 2.71 6.02 7.71
C PHE A 275 2.17 5.28 8.95
N GLY A 276 0.92 5.52 9.33
CA GLY A 276 0.23 4.80 10.40
C GLY A 276 0.09 3.31 10.07
N HIS A 277 -0.33 2.98 8.85
CA HIS A 277 -0.37 1.60 8.36
C HIS A 277 1.00 0.94 8.47
N GLU A 278 2.07 1.62 8.01
CA GLU A 278 3.44 1.12 8.12
C GLU A 278 3.83 0.83 9.56
N LEU A 279 3.56 1.76 10.48
CA LEU A 279 3.77 1.57 11.91
C LEU A 279 2.99 0.37 12.46
N GLY A 280 1.79 0.12 11.94
CA GLY A 280 0.95 -1.01 12.29
C GLY A 280 1.61 -2.37 12.04
N HIS A 281 2.45 -2.52 11.02
CA HIS A 281 3.22 -3.76 10.81
C HIS A 281 4.25 -4.05 11.92
N PHE A 282 4.71 -3.01 12.61
CA PHE A 282 5.72 -3.04 13.67
C PHE A 282 5.10 -3.09 15.07
N ILE A 283 3.76 -3.15 15.15
CA ILE A 283 3.06 -3.47 16.39
C ILE A 283 3.11 -4.98 16.61
N PHE A 284 3.45 -5.38 17.82
CA PHE A 284 3.61 -6.79 18.16
C PHE A 284 3.21 -7.10 19.61
N ARG A 285 3.03 -8.40 19.84
CA ARG A 285 3.05 -9.04 21.15
C ARG A 285 4.25 -9.99 21.20
N PRO A 286 4.81 -10.31 22.37
CA PRO A 286 5.92 -11.26 22.51
C PRO A 286 5.66 -12.61 21.82
N GLU A 287 4.41 -13.06 21.79
CA GLU A 287 3.95 -14.32 21.20
C GLU A 287 3.68 -14.25 19.68
N LYS A 288 3.89 -13.08 19.04
CA LYS A 288 3.54 -12.84 17.64
C LYS A 288 4.16 -13.88 16.70
N ASN A 289 3.30 -14.70 16.12
CA ASN A 289 3.72 -15.75 15.19
C ASN A 289 2.76 -15.87 13.99
N PHE A 290 3.07 -15.12 12.93
CA PHE A 290 2.39 -15.28 11.65
C PHE A 290 2.79 -16.55 10.90
N GLN A 291 3.91 -17.20 11.23
CA GLN A 291 4.43 -18.32 10.45
C GLN A 291 3.49 -19.53 10.48
N SER A 292 2.86 -19.82 11.63
CA SER A 292 1.88 -20.92 11.71
C SER A 292 0.68 -20.65 10.81
N LEU A 293 0.07 -19.48 10.98
CA LEU A 293 -1.08 -19.07 10.18
C LEU A 293 -0.73 -19.03 8.68
N ASN A 294 0.46 -18.55 8.32
CA ASN A 294 0.93 -18.50 6.94
C ASN A 294 1.07 -19.89 6.31
N LYS A 295 1.61 -20.86 7.06
CA LYS A 295 1.73 -22.26 6.60
C LYS A 295 0.37 -22.90 6.36
N LYS A 296 -0.63 -22.58 7.18
CA LYS A 296 -1.98 -23.14 7.05
C LYS A 296 -2.81 -22.44 5.98
N ASN A 297 -2.80 -21.12 5.98
CA ASN A 297 -3.49 -20.31 4.99
C ASN A 297 -2.74 -18.99 4.77
N ARG A 298 -1.87 -18.99 3.76
CA ARG A 298 -1.05 -17.84 3.42
C ARG A 298 -1.86 -16.61 3.04
N TRP A 299 -2.98 -16.77 2.34
CA TRP A 299 -3.84 -15.64 1.95
C TRP A 299 -4.42 -14.95 3.18
N VAL A 300 -5.05 -15.72 4.07
CA VAL A 300 -5.64 -15.20 5.31
C VAL A 300 -4.56 -14.58 6.21
N SER A 301 -3.38 -15.21 6.29
CA SER A 301 -2.25 -14.66 7.03
C SER A 301 -1.83 -13.29 6.52
N VAL A 302 -1.77 -13.08 5.21
CA VAL A 302 -1.39 -11.78 4.63
C VAL A 302 -2.54 -10.78 4.80
N ALA A 303 -3.78 -11.16 4.48
CA ALA A 303 -4.93 -10.26 4.65
C ALA A 303 -5.09 -9.77 6.10
N LEU A 304 -4.92 -10.66 7.10
CA LEU A 304 -4.99 -10.26 8.50
C LEU A 304 -3.80 -9.43 8.97
N GLN A 305 -2.62 -9.54 8.33
CA GLN A 305 -1.51 -8.62 8.56
C GLN A 305 -1.84 -7.20 8.08
N GLU A 306 -2.50 -7.08 6.93
CA GLU A 306 -3.00 -5.79 6.42
C GLU A 306 -4.07 -5.21 7.36
N VAL A 307 -5.02 -6.03 7.83
CA VAL A 307 -6.05 -5.57 8.79
C VAL A 307 -5.41 -5.07 10.09
N VAL A 308 -4.40 -5.76 10.63
CA VAL A 308 -3.64 -5.29 11.78
C VAL A 308 -3.01 -3.93 11.48
N ALA A 309 -2.31 -3.81 10.35
CA ALA A 309 -1.63 -2.59 9.96
C ALA A 309 -2.60 -1.39 9.86
N ASP A 310 -3.70 -1.57 9.12
CA ASP A 310 -4.73 -0.56 8.92
C ASP A 310 -5.40 -0.13 10.23
N VAL A 311 -5.89 -1.10 11.03
CA VAL A 311 -6.70 -0.82 12.22
C VAL A 311 -5.89 -0.11 13.28
N PHE A 312 -4.67 -0.59 13.57
CA PHE A 312 -3.83 0.11 14.54
C PHE A 312 -3.31 1.44 13.99
N GLY A 313 -2.92 1.48 12.71
CA GLY A 313 -2.44 2.69 12.06
C GLY A 313 -3.46 3.82 12.07
N ILE A 314 -4.72 3.53 11.73
CA ILE A 314 -5.77 4.54 11.71
C ILE A 314 -6.17 4.99 13.12
N LEU A 315 -6.17 4.08 14.10
CA LEU A 315 -6.42 4.44 15.49
C LEU A 315 -5.33 5.38 16.02
N ILE A 316 -4.05 5.11 15.72
CA ILE A 316 -2.95 6.00 16.09
C ILE A 316 -3.12 7.36 15.42
N LEU A 317 -3.44 7.40 14.13
CA LEU A 317 -3.68 8.66 13.43
C LEU A 317 -4.85 9.44 14.05
N ALA A 318 -6.00 8.81 14.26
CA ALA A 318 -7.20 9.46 14.77
C ALA A 318 -7.02 9.95 16.22
N GLU A 319 -6.38 9.13 17.07
CA GLU A 319 -6.44 9.32 18.52
C GLU A 319 -5.18 9.95 19.12
N VAL A 320 -4.05 9.88 18.41
CA VAL A 320 -2.77 10.41 18.87
C VAL A 320 -2.31 11.56 17.98
N TRP A 321 -2.33 11.42 16.66
CA TRP A 321 -1.70 12.40 15.77
C TRP A 321 -2.62 13.49 15.22
N ALA A 322 -3.93 13.23 15.07
CA ALA A 322 -4.85 14.11 14.35
C ALA A 322 -4.75 15.57 14.83
N GLU A 323 -4.87 15.81 16.13
CA GLU A 323 -4.80 17.15 16.72
C GLU A 323 -3.45 17.83 16.47
N HIS A 324 -2.35 17.07 16.47
CA HIS A 324 -1.01 17.60 16.25
C HIS A 324 -0.78 18.08 14.81
N VAL A 325 -1.60 17.64 13.86
CA VAL A 325 -1.53 18.07 12.46
C VAL A 325 -2.74 18.90 12.03
N GLY A 326 -3.54 19.38 12.98
CA GLY A 326 -4.72 20.21 12.71
C GLY A 326 -5.85 19.46 12.00
N ALA A 327 -5.91 18.15 12.17
CA ALA A 327 -7.00 17.30 11.72
C ALA A 327 -7.92 16.92 12.90
N THR A 328 -9.18 16.66 12.58
CA THR A 328 -10.16 16.10 13.51
C THR A 328 -10.24 14.60 13.36
N ARG A 329 -10.71 13.92 14.41
CA ARG A 329 -11.06 12.49 14.38
C ARG A 329 -12.06 12.16 13.28
N SER A 330 -13.05 13.03 13.08
CA SER A 330 -14.06 12.85 12.02
C SER A 330 -13.44 12.85 10.62
N GLU A 331 -12.55 13.80 10.31
CA GLU A 331 -11.85 13.84 9.02
C GLU A 331 -11.00 12.57 8.79
N VAL A 332 -10.32 12.07 9.83
CA VAL A 332 -9.54 10.83 9.74
C VAL A 332 -10.42 9.63 9.45
N ILE A 333 -11.57 9.50 10.13
CA ILE A 333 -12.51 8.40 9.91
C ILE A 333 -13.19 8.49 8.54
N GLN A 334 -13.51 9.69 8.07
CA GLN A 334 -14.04 9.89 6.73
C GLN A 334 -13.03 9.45 5.67
N TYR A 335 -11.77 9.86 5.80
CA TYR A 335 -10.68 9.40 4.93
C TYR A 335 -10.55 7.87 4.97
N TYR A 336 -10.48 7.28 6.15
CA TYR A 336 -10.35 5.84 6.32
C TYR A 336 -11.46 5.06 5.64
N LEU A 337 -12.73 5.41 5.89
CA LEU A 337 -13.86 4.73 5.27
C LEU A 337 -13.91 4.94 3.75
N SER A 338 -13.46 6.11 3.26
CA SER A 338 -13.33 6.35 1.83
C SER A 338 -12.26 5.45 1.17
N GLU A 339 -11.15 5.21 1.85
CA GLU A 339 -10.12 4.28 1.41
C GLU A 339 -10.60 2.83 1.50
N CYS A 340 -11.32 2.44 2.56
CA CYS A 340 -11.95 1.12 2.63
C CYS A 340 -12.85 0.87 1.41
N LEU A 341 -13.70 1.83 1.05
CA LEU A 341 -14.54 1.75 -0.15
C LEU A 341 -13.70 1.63 -1.42
N ARG A 342 -12.60 2.40 -1.55
CA ARG A 342 -11.69 2.32 -2.70
C ARG A 342 -11.06 0.94 -2.84
N TYR A 343 -10.61 0.34 -1.75
CA TYR A 343 -10.00 -0.99 -1.74
C TYR A 343 -11.03 -2.10 -2.00
N VAL A 344 -12.21 -2.02 -1.39
CA VAL A 344 -13.31 -2.97 -1.66
C VAL A 344 -13.75 -2.90 -3.11
N ASP A 345 -13.84 -1.71 -3.71
CA ASP A 345 -14.18 -1.56 -5.14
C ASP A 345 -13.16 -2.24 -6.06
N ARG A 346 -11.89 -2.45 -5.66
CA ARG A 346 -10.94 -3.21 -6.50
C ARG A 346 -11.34 -4.67 -6.71
N GLY A 347 -12.24 -5.21 -5.89
CA GLY A 347 -12.64 -6.61 -5.90
C GLY A 347 -11.88 -7.46 -4.88
N TRP A 348 -12.28 -8.72 -4.76
CA TRP A 348 -11.80 -9.64 -3.71
C TRP A 348 -11.12 -10.87 -4.26
N GLY A 349 -10.27 -11.49 -3.45
CA GLY A 349 -9.46 -12.63 -3.87
C GLY A 349 -8.34 -12.28 -4.84
N TYR A 350 -8.14 -10.98 -5.13
CA TYR A 350 -7.04 -10.47 -5.96
C TYR A 350 -5.99 -9.71 -5.15
N PHE A 351 -6.40 -9.07 -4.05
CA PHE A 351 -5.49 -8.32 -3.19
C PHE A 351 -5.84 -8.56 -1.71
N PRO A 352 -4.87 -8.97 -0.87
CA PRO A 352 -5.12 -9.21 0.56
C PRO A 352 -5.57 -7.97 1.33
N ASP A 353 -5.09 -6.79 0.94
CA ASP A 353 -5.50 -5.48 1.47
C ASP A 353 -6.98 -5.18 1.14
N SER A 354 -7.46 -5.49 -0.06
CA SER A 354 -8.87 -5.38 -0.43
C SER A 354 -9.78 -6.27 0.43
N ASP A 355 -9.36 -7.52 0.67
CA ASP A 355 -10.09 -8.44 1.54
C ASP A 355 -10.05 -7.98 3.01
N GLY A 356 -8.92 -7.40 3.43
CA GLY A 356 -8.76 -6.82 4.76
C GLY A 356 -9.64 -5.59 4.99
N MET A 357 -9.73 -4.68 4.03
CA MET A 357 -10.61 -3.51 4.09
C MET A 357 -12.09 -3.92 4.07
N PHE A 358 -12.45 -4.97 3.32
CA PHE A 358 -13.78 -5.56 3.40
C PHE A 358 -14.09 -6.08 4.81
N LEU A 359 -13.15 -6.82 5.39
CA LEU A 359 -13.28 -7.39 6.73
C LEU A 359 -13.57 -6.30 7.77
N GLN A 360 -12.84 -5.19 7.70
CA GLN A 360 -13.01 -4.06 8.60
C GLN A 360 -14.41 -3.43 8.49
N LEU A 361 -14.90 -3.17 7.27
CA LEU A 361 -16.26 -2.65 7.05
C LEU A 361 -17.32 -3.63 7.55
N ASN A 362 -17.15 -4.93 7.26
CA ASN A 362 -18.12 -5.96 7.64
C ASN A 362 -18.18 -6.11 9.17
N TYR A 363 -17.03 -6.05 9.85
CA TYR A 363 -16.95 -6.05 11.30
C TYR A 363 -17.72 -4.86 11.90
N LEU A 364 -17.47 -3.64 11.39
CA LEU A 364 -18.13 -2.42 11.87
C LEU A 364 -19.66 -2.47 11.67
N VAL A 365 -20.13 -3.01 10.54
CA VAL A 365 -21.57 -3.18 10.29
C VAL A 365 -22.18 -4.23 11.20
N GLN A 366 -21.56 -5.41 11.35
CA GLN A 366 -22.08 -6.45 12.23
C GLN A 366 -22.07 -6.05 13.72
N LEU A 367 -21.13 -5.19 14.13
CA LEU A 367 -21.10 -4.61 15.48
C LEU A 367 -22.16 -3.52 15.69
N GLY A 368 -22.71 -2.95 14.61
CA GLY A 368 -23.61 -1.79 14.66
C GLY A 368 -22.90 -0.45 14.79
N ALA A 369 -21.58 -0.41 14.57
CA ALA A 369 -20.82 0.84 14.52
C ALA A 369 -21.03 1.61 13.20
N LEU A 370 -21.38 0.88 12.14
CA LEU A 370 -21.93 1.39 10.89
C LEU A 370 -23.27 0.70 10.62
N THR A 371 -24.17 1.39 9.91
CA THR A 371 -25.41 0.81 9.38
C THR A 371 -25.48 1.02 7.87
N LEU A 372 -26.19 0.13 7.16
CA LEU A 372 -26.52 0.33 5.76
C LEU A 372 -27.91 0.94 5.66
N GLU A 373 -28.01 2.09 5.01
CA GLU A 373 -29.25 2.85 4.82
C GLU A 373 -29.35 3.39 3.37
N GLY A 374 -30.44 4.11 3.08
CA GLY A 374 -30.77 4.66 1.77
C GLY A 374 -31.75 3.79 0.97
N ASP A 375 -32.22 4.30 -0.17
CA ASP A 375 -33.29 3.65 -0.97
C ASP A 375 -32.95 2.20 -1.36
N ASN A 376 -31.67 1.89 -1.55
CA ASN A 376 -31.17 0.56 -1.87
C ASN A 376 -30.36 -0.10 -0.73
N ASN A 377 -30.30 0.53 0.45
CA ASN A 377 -29.41 0.14 1.55
C ASN A 377 -27.93 0.03 1.13
N ASP A 378 -27.45 0.90 0.24
CA ASP A 378 -26.09 0.90 -0.30
C ASP A 378 -25.23 2.06 0.22
N CYS A 379 -25.72 2.79 1.24
CA CYS A 379 -24.98 3.87 1.89
C CYS A 379 -24.64 3.49 3.34
N LEU A 380 -23.36 3.53 3.68
CA LEU A 380 -22.87 3.35 5.05
C LEU A 380 -23.12 4.63 5.84
N THR A 381 -23.80 4.53 6.98
CA THR A 381 -23.98 5.64 7.91
C THR A 381 -23.42 5.32 9.27
N GLY A 382 -23.06 6.35 10.04
CA GLY A 382 -22.54 6.18 11.38
C GLY A 382 -22.00 7.47 11.99
N GLN A 383 -21.58 7.36 13.24
CA GLN A 383 -20.96 8.44 14.01
C GLN A 383 -19.45 8.18 14.10
N PRO A 384 -18.57 9.14 13.80
CA PRO A 384 -17.12 8.90 13.83
C PRO A 384 -16.60 8.29 15.14
N ASP A 385 -17.06 8.77 16.30
CA ASP A 385 -16.65 8.23 17.60
C ASP A 385 -17.11 6.79 17.85
N VAL A 386 -18.27 6.40 17.30
CA VAL A 386 -18.77 5.02 17.38
C VAL A 386 -17.94 4.11 16.45
N VAL A 387 -17.55 4.60 15.27
CA VAL A 387 -16.62 3.88 14.39
C VAL A 387 -15.26 3.69 15.07
N ILE A 388 -14.71 4.72 15.72
CA ILE A 388 -13.48 4.62 16.51
C ILE A 388 -13.62 3.56 17.61
N ALA A 389 -14.74 3.57 18.36
CA ALA A 389 -15.00 2.54 19.37
C ALA A 389 -15.05 1.12 18.75
N GLY A 390 -15.65 0.96 17.58
CA GLY A 390 -15.66 -0.29 16.82
C GLY A 390 -14.26 -0.74 16.39
N LEU A 391 -13.43 0.19 15.91
CA LEU A 391 -12.03 -0.08 15.56
C LEU A 391 -11.20 -0.48 16.78
N ARG A 392 -11.41 0.14 17.94
CA ARG A 392 -10.77 -0.29 19.20
C ARG A 392 -11.18 -1.70 19.60
N SER A 393 -12.44 -2.08 19.37
CA SER A 393 -12.93 -3.44 19.60
C SER A 393 -12.24 -4.43 18.66
N LEU A 394 -12.14 -4.09 17.37
CA LEU A 394 -11.43 -4.91 16.38
C LEU A 394 -9.94 -5.03 16.72
N ALA A 395 -9.28 -3.95 17.14
CA ALA A 395 -7.89 -3.94 17.55
C ALA A 395 -7.61 -4.94 18.69
N ARG A 396 -8.49 -5.02 19.69
CA ARG A 396 -8.39 -6.02 20.77
C ARG A 396 -8.59 -7.44 20.25
N ALA A 397 -9.60 -7.65 19.40
CA ALA A 397 -9.84 -8.96 18.78
C ALA A 397 -8.62 -9.43 17.95
N LEU A 398 -7.98 -8.53 17.20
CA LEU A 398 -6.75 -8.81 16.45
C LEU A 398 -5.55 -9.06 17.39
N ALA A 399 -5.45 -8.33 18.50
CA ALA A 399 -4.42 -8.56 19.50
C ALA A 399 -4.53 -9.98 20.09
N ASP A 400 -5.74 -10.43 20.42
CA ASP A 400 -6.01 -11.71 21.08
C ASP A 400 -6.01 -12.92 20.14
N SER A 401 -6.33 -12.72 18.86
CA SER A 401 -6.32 -13.79 17.87
C SER A 401 -5.02 -13.79 17.07
N VAL A 402 -4.85 -12.76 16.24
CA VAL A 402 -3.80 -12.68 15.22
C VAL A 402 -2.42 -12.46 15.85
N LEU A 403 -2.26 -11.43 16.69
CA LEU A 403 -0.96 -11.10 17.29
C LEU A 403 -0.56 -12.05 18.43
N ASN A 404 -1.52 -12.77 19.03
CA ASN A 404 -1.25 -13.83 20.00
C ASN A 404 -0.87 -15.16 19.34
N GLY A 405 -0.95 -15.26 18.01
CA GLY A 405 -0.67 -16.49 17.28
C GLY A 405 -1.74 -17.58 17.41
N ASP A 406 -2.96 -17.25 17.86
CA ASP A 406 -4.08 -18.18 17.89
C ASP A 406 -4.65 -18.33 16.47
N GLU A 407 -4.13 -19.32 15.77
CA GLU A 407 -4.48 -19.64 14.39
C GLU A 407 -5.98 -19.99 14.23
N ALA A 408 -6.60 -20.65 15.21
CA ALA A 408 -7.99 -21.05 15.13
C ALA A 408 -8.91 -19.82 15.23
N LEU A 409 -8.64 -18.94 16.20
CA LEU A 409 -9.37 -17.68 16.33
C LEU A 409 -9.13 -16.75 15.14
N ALA A 410 -7.90 -16.65 14.63
CA ALA A 410 -7.59 -15.82 13.47
C ALA A 410 -8.36 -16.28 12.22
N LEU A 411 -8.41 -17.59 11.95
CA LEU A 411 -9.19 -18.15 10.86
C LEU A 411 -10.70 -17.96 11.06
N ALA A 412 -11.20 -18.11 12.30
CA ALA A 412 -12.60 -17.85 12.61
C ALA A 412 -12.97 -16.38 12.39
N LEU A 413 -12.12 -15.44 12.82
CA LEU A 413 -12.28 -14.01 12.59
C LEU A 413 -12.38 -13.71 11.09
N TYR A 414 -11.44 -14.20 10.29
CA TYR A 414 -11.47 -14.00 8.84
C TYR A 414 -12.69 -14.65 8.19
N LYS A 415 -13.10 -15.84 8.61
CA LYS A 415 -14.28 -16.51 8.08
C LYS A 415 -15.58 -15.73 8.38
N THR A 416 -15.69 -15.17 9.59
CA THR A 416 -16.88 -14.44 10.02
C THR A 416 -17.00 -13.07 9.36
N TYR A 417 -15.89 -12.37 9.16
CA TYR A 417 -15.90 -10.97 8.73
C TYR A 417 -15.32 -10.76 7.32
N GLY A 418 -14.52 -11.68 6.79
CA GLY A 418 -13.94 -11.59 5.44
C GLY A 418 -14.95 -11.87 4.31
N PRO A 419 -14.49 -11.82 3.05
CA PRO A 419 -15.36 -11.86 1.86
C PRO A 419 -16.26 -13.11 1.71
N GLU A 420 -15.92 -14.22 2.38
CA GLU A 420 -16.78 -15.42 2.40
C GLU A 420 -18.15 -15.14 3.03
N ASN A 421 -18.21 -14.26 4.03
CA ASN A 421 -19.46 -13.85 4.67
C ASN A 421 -19.89 -12.45 4.22
N ARG A 422 -20.19 -12.33 2.93
CA ARG A 422 -20.55 -11.04 2.31
C ARG A 422 -21.95 -10.51 2.61
N ASN A 423 -22.83 -11.35 3.17
CA ASN A 423 -24.25 -11.04 3.35
C ASN A 423 -24.52 -9.70 4.05
N PRO A 424 -23.81 -9.32 5.13
CA PRO A 424 -24.09 -8.06 5.82
C PRO A 424 -23.76 -6.81 4.98
N LEU A 425 -22.91 -6.93 3.95
CA LEU A 425 -22.56 -5.84 3.05
C LEU A 425 -23.18 -5.98 1.66
N GLN A 426 -24.02 -6.98 1.40
CA GLN A 426 -24.47 -7.34 0.05
C GLN A 426 -25.09 -6.17 -0.72
N SER A 427 -25.87 -5.31 -0.06
CA SER A 427 -26.49 -4.14 -0.71
C SER A 427 -25.47 -3.10 -1.16
N LEU A 428 -24.43 -2.83 -0.35
CA LEU A 428 -23.31 -1.96 -0.75
C LEU A 428 -22.62 -2.50 -2.00
N LEU A 429 -22.38 -3.81 -2.05
CA LEU A 429 -21.73 -4.47 -3.21
C LEU A 429 -22.56 -4.33 -4.48
N ASN A 430 -23.87 -4.51 -4.37
CA ASN A 430 -24.78 -4.29 -5.50
C ASN A 430 -24.71 -2.85 -6.01
N GLY A 431 -24.43 -1.88 -5.13
CA GLY A 431 -24.13 -0.49 -5.50
C GLY A 431 -22.79 -0.33 -6.23
N LEU A 432 -21.74 -0.99 -5.74
CA LEU A 432 -20.38 -0.92 -6.33
C LEU A 432 -20.29 -1.61 -7.70
N VAL A 433 -20.94 -2.76 -7.88
CA VAL A 433 -20.99 -3.54 -9.14
C VAL A 433 -21.50 -2.72 -10.33
N LYS A 434 -22.36 -1.73 -10.09
CA LYS A 434 -22.92 -0.86 -11.15
C LYS A 434 -21.87 0.01 -11.84
N ASN A 435 -20.66 0.13 -11.30
CA ASN A 435 -19.58 0.92 -11.89
C ASN A 435 -18.51 0.01 -12.46
N SER A 436 -17.97 0.37 -13.62
CA SER A 436 -16.77 -0.27 -14.15
C SER A 436 -15.59 -0.08 -13.18
N PRO A 437 -14.70 -1.08 -13.06
CA PRO A 437 -13.47 -0.94 -12.30
C PRO A 437 -12.67 0.28 -12.70
N LYS A 438 -12.11 0.99 -11.72
CA LYS A 438 -11.29 2.18 -11.96
C LYS A 438 -9.81 1.80 -12.01
N ALA A 439 -9.09 2.40 -12.95
CA ALA A 439 -7.65 2.24 -13.08
C ALA A 439 -6.97 3.57 -13.34
N LEU A 440 -5.79 3.77 -12.72
CA LEU A 440 -4.96 4.95 -12.90
C LEU A 440 -3.82 4.63 -13.89
N ALA A 441 -3.64 5.46 -14.91
CA ALA A 441 -2.52 5.40 -15.85
C ALA A 441 -1.53 6.54 -15.59
N TYR A 442 -0.25 6.28 -15.82
CA TYR A 442 0.79 7.31 -15.80
C TYR A 442 0.89 7.96 -17.18
N HIS A 443 0.84 9.28 -17.24
CA HIS A 443 1.31 10.05 -18.38
C HIS A 443 2.73 10.54 -18.06
N GLN A 444 3.68 10.12 -18.88
CA GLN A 444 5.10 10.46 -18.79
C GLN A 444 5.46 11.05 -20.15
N GLY A 445 5.91 12.31 -20.17
CA GLY A 445 6.12 13.09 -21.40
C GLY A 445 7.28 12.65 -22.28
#